data_AF-B8FBD8-F1
#
_entry.id   AF-B8FBD8-F1
#
_cell.length_a   1.000
_cell.length_b   1.000
_cell.length_c   1.000
_cell.angle_alpha   90.00
_cell.angle_beta   90.00
_cell.angle_gamma   90.00
#
_symmetry.space_group_name_H-M   'P 1'
#
loop_
_entity.id
_entity.type
_entity.pdbx_description
1 polymer ?
#
loop_
_entity_poly.entity_id
_entity_poly.type
_entity_poly.pdbx_seq_one_letter_code
_entity_poly.pdbx_strand_id
1 'polypeptide(L)'
;MMMNRMSVALMVLFGMLCVTSCMPRNDRVLPNGLHWPKHPKFSVSPKLIGDSSPLDFDAVYCNITEYKEPELDPTYDWFRFWANGRVLTKSSSRSPTPDFVEDLSSGNIGYYEVNGLTIIIETFVPDSGVLNWSYFRMEGTIEGDEIVFYRSEMRKEIHEYRTVY
;
A
#
# COMPACT_ATOMS: atom_id res chain seq x y z
N MET A 1 25.70 9.19 -46.73
CA MET A 1 25.80 9.24 -45.26
C MET A 1 25.38 7.86 -44.74
N MET A 2 26.35 6.96 -44.53
CA MET A 2 26.09 5.59 -44.04
C MET A 2 25.76 5.66 -42.55
N MET A 3 24.48 5.53 -42.21
CA MET A 3 24.06 5.41 -40.81
C MET A 3 24.61 4.09 -40.27
N ASN A 4 25.41 4.16 -39.21
CA ASN A 4 26.08 3.00 -38.61
C ASN A 4 25.00 1.99 -38.17
N ARG A 5 25.18 0.70 -38.50
CA ARG A 5 24.23 -0.37 -38.17
C ARG A 5 23.90 -0.43 -36.66
N MET A 6 24.84 0.02 -35.82
CA MET A 6 24.66 0.14 -34.38
C MET A 6 23.61 1.20 -33.98
N SER A 7 23.52 2.32 -34.71
CA SER A 7 22.54 3.39 -34.45
C SER A 7 21.12 2.99 -34.82
N VAL A 8 20.94 2.17 -35.86
CA VAL A 8 19.62 1.64 -36.25
C VAL A 8 19.10 0.68 -35.18
N ALA A 9 19.95 -0.22 -34.69
CA ALA A 9 19.57 -1.17 -33.64
C ALA A 9 19.18 -0.45 -32.33
N LEU A 10 19.92 0.60 -31.95
CA LEU A 10 19.63 1.38 -30.75
C LEU A 10 18.29 2.14 -30.86
N MET A 11 17.99 2.72 -32.03
CA MET A 11 16.70 3.39 -32.27
C MET A 11 15.53 2.40 -32.24
N VAL A 12 15.71 1.19 -32.77
CA VAL A 12 14.69 0.13 -32.72
C VAL A 12 14.46 -0.33 -31.28
N LEU A 13 15.52 -0.48 -30.47
CA LEU A 13 15.40 -0.83 -29.05
C LEU A 13 14.68 0.26 -28.25
N PHE A 14 15.04 1.54 -28.45
CA PHE A 14 14.36 2.68 -27.81
C PHE A 14 12.90 2.79 -28.27
N GLY A 15 12.64 2.58 -29.55
CA GLY A 15 11.29 2.53 -30.10
C GLY A 15 10.45 1.45 -29.42
N MET A 16 10.98 0.23 -29.26
CA MET A 16 10.30 -0.88 -28.57
C MET A 16 10.07 -0.62 -27.07
N LEU A 17 11.02 0.04 -26.39
CA LEU A 17 10.84 0.44 -24.99
C LEU A 17 9.72 1.46 -24.83
N CYS A 18 9.58 2.42 -25.75
CA CYS A 18 8.52 3.42 -25.71
C CYS A 18 7.12 2.85 -25.99
N VAL A 19 6.99 1.83 -26.86
CA VAL A 19 5.67 1.18 -27.10
C VAL A 19 5.27 0.21 -25.99
N THR A 20 6.22 -0.35 -25.25
CA THR A 20 5.91 -1.26 -24.12
C THR A 20 5.67 -0.51 -22.81
N SER A 21 6.26 0.69 -22.62
CA SER A 21 6.07 1.49 -21.40
C SER A 21 4.74 2.25 -21.34
N CYS A 22 4.02 2.37 -22.46
CA CYS A 22 2.79 3.14 -22.58
C CYS A 22 1.53 2.28 -22.67
N MET A 23 1.61 0.98 -22.39
CA MET A 23 0.39 0.19 -22.24
C MET A 23 -0.34 0.69 -20.99
N PRO A 24 -1.52 1.32 -21.12
CA PRO A 24 -2.32 1.67 -19.95
C PRO A 24 -2.53 0.38 -19.17
N ARG A 25 -2.24 0.41 -17.86
CA ARG A 25 -2.55 -0.70 -16.96
C ARG A 25 -3.99 -1.11 -17.24
N ASN A 26 -4.18 -2.26 -17.90
CA ASN A 26 -5.48 -2.66 -18.39
C ASN A 26 -6.45 -2.60 -17.22
N ASP A 27 -7.59 -1.98 -17.48
CA ASP A 27 -8.66 -1.87 -16.52
C ASP A 27 -9.05 -3.30 -16.11
N ARG A 28 -8.64 -3.72 -14.92
CA ARG A 28 -8.90 -5.09 -14.46
C ARG A 28 -10.34 -5.16 -14.01
N VAL A 29 -11.17 -5.66 -14.92
CA VAL A 29 -12.56 -6.00 -14.64
C VAL A 29 -12.59 -7.26 -13.77
N LEU A 30 -13.16 -7.13 -12.59
CA LEU A 30 -13.42 -8.22 -11.65
C LEU A 30 -14.59 -9.09 -12.16
N PRO A 31 -14.73 -10.34 -11.68
CA PRO A 31 -15.79 -11.26 -12.10
C PRO A 31 -17.24 -10.73 -11.97
N ASN A 32 -17.46 -9.67 -11.20
CA ASN A 32 -18.76 -9.02 -10.98
C ASN A 32 -18.91 -7.66 -11.71
N GLY A 33 -18.00 -7.34 -12.64
CA GLY A 33 -18.03 -6.10 -13.41
C GLY A 33 -17.50 -4.88 -12.66
N LEU A 34 -17.00 -5.02 -11.42
CA LEU A 34 -16.27 -3.93 -10.77
C LEU A 34 -14.87 -3.77 -11.33
N HIS A 35 -14.37 -2.55 -11.24
CA HIS A 35 -13.05 -2.17 -11.70
C HIS A 35 -12.16 -1.82 -10.50
N TRP A 36 -10.88 -2.18 -10.58
CA TRP A 36 -9.91 -1.62 -9.65
C TRP A 36 -9.86 -0.10 -9.80
N PRO A 37 -10.03 0.70 -8.73
CA PRO A 37 -9.92 2.13 -8.84
C PRO A 37 -8.50 2.47 -9.31
N LYS A 38 -8.40 3.12 -10.47
CA LYS A 38 -7.11 3.60 -11.02
C LYS A 38 -6.41 4.55 -10.04
N HIS A 39 -7.19 5.27 -9.24
CA HIS A 39 -6.74 6.20 -8.22
C HIS A 39 -7.56 6.00 -6.94
N PRO A 40 -7.07 5.19 -5.97
CA PRO A 40 -7.69 5.13 -4.65
C PRO A 40 -7.72 6.53 -4.02
N LYS A 41 -8.84 6.89 -3.39
CA LYS A 41 -9.09 8.23 -2.86
C LYS A 41 -8.72 8.30 -1.39
N PHE A 42 -7.44 8.19 -1.08
CA PHE A 42 -6.95 8.38 0.28
C PHE A 42 -7.23 9.81 0.75
N SER A 43 -7.75 9.94 1.97
CA SER A 43 -7.85 11.20 2.69
C SER A 43 -6.50 11.66 3.24
N VAL A 44 -5.60 10.71 3.55
CA VAL A 44 -4.23 11.00 3.93
C VAL A 44 -3.43 11.42 2.69
N SER A 45 -2.90 12.64 2.74
CA SER A 45 -2.00 13.15 1.70
C SER A 45 -0.55 12.82 2.10
N PRO A 46 0.19 12.03 1.30
CA PRO A 46 1.57 11.71 1.60
C PRO A 46 2.42 12.98 1.67
N LYS A 47 3.15 13.16 2.76
CA LYS A 47 4.11 14.24 2.94
C LYS A 47 5.50 13.64 3.04
N LEU A 48 6.47 14.34 2.45
CA LEU A 48 7.88 14.05 2.70
C LEU A 48 8.17 14.31 4.17
N ILE A 49 8.61 13.27 4.86
CA ILE A 49 9.10 13.37 6.23
C ILE A 49 10.61 13.58 6.11
N GLY A 50 11.08 14.71 6.63
CA GLY A 50 12.51 15.03 6.65
C GLY A 50 13.29 14.13 7.59
N ASP A 51 14.60 14.38 7.66
CA ASP A 51 15.58 13.52 8.36
C ASP A 51 15.33 13.37 9.88
N SER A 52 14.45 14.19 10.47
CA SER A 52 14.06 14.12 11.88
C SER A 52 12.80 13.29 12.13
N SER A 53 12.54 12.28 11.28
CA SER A 53 11.40 11.38 11.45
C SER A 53 11.52 10.58 12.76
N PRO A 54 10.42 10.43 13.53
CA PRO A 54 10.39 9.50 14.66
C PRO A 54 10.28 8.02 14.23
N LEU A 55 10.20 7.74 12.91
CA LEU A 55 10.14 6.38 12.37
C LEU A 55 11.49 5.96 11.79
N ASP A 56 11.84 4.70 12.03
CA ASP A 56 12.92 3.99 11.35
C ASP A 56 12.39 3.40 10.02
N PHE A 57 12.89 3.93 8.90
CA PHE A 57 12.49 3.49 7.56
C PHE A 57 13.20 2.21 7.09
N ASP A 58 14.20 1.74 7.84
CA ASP A 58 14.87 0.46 7.62
C ASP A 58 14.18 -0.68 8.39
N ALA A 59 13.33 -0.35 9.36
CA ALA A 59 12.57 -1.30 10.16
C ALA A 59 11.25 -1.76 9.51
N VAL A 60 10.71 -2.88 10.00
CA VAL A 60 9.31 -3.28 9.83
C VAL A 60 8.65 -3.34 11.20
N TYR A 61 7.57 -2.57 11.36
CA TYR A 61 6.82 -2.52 12.60
C TYR A 61 5.80 -3.66 12.62
N CYS A 62 5.64 -4.34 13.76
CA CYS A 62 4.69 -5.43 13.92
C CYS A 62 3.68 -5.08 15.03
N ASN A 63 2.40 -5.14 14.70
CA ASN A 63 1.30 -5.10 15.65
C ASN A 63 0.78 -6.53 15.87
N ILE A 64 0.54 -6.91 17.12
CA ILE A 64 0.01 -8.21 17.50
C ILE A 64 -1.36 -7.98 18.13
N THR A 65 -2.39 -8.53 17.49
CA THR A 65 -3.75 -8.51 18.03
C THR A 65 -4.03 -9.87 18.66
N GLU A 66 -4.02 -9.92 19.98
CA GLU A 66 -4.43 -11.09 20.76
C GLU A 66 -5.94 -11.07 21.00
N TYR A 67 -6.59 -12.22 20.85
CA TYR A 67 -8.01 -12.38 21.10
C TYR A 67 -8.24 -13.00 22.48
N LYS A 68 -9.31 -12.58 23.16
CA LYS A 68 -9.70 -13.17 24.46
C LYS A 68 -10.24 -14.58 24.33
N GLU A 69 -10.66 -14.97 23.14
CA GLU A 69 -11.20 -16.29 22.84
C GLU A 69 -10.03 -17.25 22.56
N PRO A 70 -9.87 -18.33 23.34
CA PRO A 70 -8.70 -19.21 23.27
C PRO A 70 -8.60 -20.02 21.97
N GLU A 71 -9.63 -20.01 21.14
CA GLU A 71 -9.69 -20.71 19.86
C GLU A 71 -9.23 -19.83 18.67
N LEU A 72 -9.03 -18.52 18.90
CA LEU A 72 -8.58 -17.59 17.87
C LEU A 72 -7.08 -17.38 17.97
N ASP A 73 -6.36 -17.81 16.93
CA ASP A 73 -4.95 -17.48 16.77
C ASP A 73 -4.75 -15.95 16.70
N PRO A 74 -3.64 -15.43 17.26
CA PRO A 74 -3.33 -14.01 17.16
C PRO A 74 -3.17 -13.57 15.71
N THR A 75 -3.56 -12.32 15.44
CA THR A 75 -3.32 -11.69 14.14
C THR A 75 -2.09 -10.81 14.22
N TYR A 76 -1.19 -10.95 13.26
CA TYR A 76 0.02 -10.16 13.10
C TYR A 76 -0.16 -9.22 11.91
N ASP A 77 -0.12 -7.92 12.16
CA ASP A 77 -0.14 -6.88 11.13
C ASP A 77 1.22 -6.19 11.09
N TRP A 78 1.83 -6.09 9.91
CA TRP A 78 3.14 -5.44 9.79
C TRP A 78 3.09 -4.26 8.85
N PHE A 79 3.92 -3.27 9.14
CA PHE A 79 3.91 -1.97 8.52
C PHE A 79 5.33 -1.63 8.08
N ARG A 80 5.49 -1.37 6.78
CA ARG A 80 6.71 -0.79 6.22
C ARG A 80 6.42 0.65 5.82
N PHE A 81 7.21 1.58 6.34
CA PHE A 81 7.09 3.00 6.05
C PHE A 81 8.20 3.48 5.15
N TRP A 82 7.91 4.46 4.29
CA TRP A 82 8.90 5.17 3.50
C TRP A 82 8.84 6.67 3.80
N ALA A 83 9.98 7.35 3.74
CA ALA A 83 10.10 8.79 3.98
C ALA A 83 9.20 9.68 3.10
N ASN A 84 8.66 9.14 2.01
CA ASN A 84 7.75 9.84 1.11
C ASN A 84 6.26 9.71 1.51
N GLY A 85 5.95 9.27 2.73
CA GLY A 85 4.57 9.16 3.22
C GLY A 85 3.83 7.90 2.75
N ARG A 86 4.51 6.93 2.12
CA ARG A 86 3.91 5.64 1.73
C ARG A 86 4.02 4.60 2.83
N VAL A 87 3.03 3.73 2.91
CA VAL A 87 3.03 2.55 3.78
C VAL A 87 2.56 1.32 3.02
N LEU A 88 3.10 0.17 3.38
CA LEU A 88 2.59 -1.15 3.00
C LEU A 88 2.21 -1.90 4.26
N THR A 89 1.05 -2.55 4.25
CA THR A 89 0.60 -3.38 5.37
C THR A 89 0.29 -4.80 4.94
N LYS A 90 0.62 -5.77 5.79
CA LYS A 90 0.29 -7.18 5.55
C LYS A 90 -0.15 -7.82 6.85
N SER A 91 -1.21 -8.61 6.77
CA SER A 91 -1.80 -9.31 7.91
C SER A 91 -1.58 -10.81 7.77
N SER A 92 -1.37 -11.51 8.88
CA SER A 92 -1.29 -12.96 8.92
C SER A 92 -1.74 -13.51 10.25
N SER A 93 -2.31 -14.72 10.24
CA SER A 93 -2.52 -15.52 11.46
C SER A 93 -1.29 -16.33 11.86
N ARG A 94 -0.17 -16.21 11.12
CA ARG A 94 1.08 -16.91 11.43
C ARG A 94 2.10 -15.93 11.99
N SER A 95 2.84 -16.42 12.97
CA SER A 95 4.00 -15.70 13.52
C SER A 95 4.98 -15.33 12.39
N PRO A 96 5.49 -14.09 12.39
CA PRO A 96 6.36 -13.63 11.31
C PRO A 96 7.72 -14.34 11.31
N THR A 97 8.19 -14.70 10.13
CA THR A 97 9.60 -15.09 9.88
C THR A 97 10.32 -13.93 9.19
N PRO A 98 11.67 -13.85 9.25
CA PRO A 98 12.42 -12.80 8.56
C PRO A 98 12.08 -12.71 7.07
N ASP A 99 12.02 -13.85 6.37
CA ASP A 99 11.67 -13.89 4.94
C ASP A 99 10.25 -13.39 4.68
N PHE A 100 9.33 -13.66 5.61
CA PHE A 100 7.93 -13.28 5.47
C PHE A 100 7.73 -11.78 5.63
N VAL A 101 8.46 -11.16 6.57
CA VAL A 101 8.43 -9.72 6.87
C VAL A 101 8.95 -8.89 5.69
N GLU A 102 9.89 -9.43 4.93
CA GLU A 102 10.43 -8.82 3.71
C GLU A 102 9.51 -9.02 2.48
N ASP A 103 8.65 -10.04 2.48
CA ASP A 103 7.70 -10.30 1.39
C ASP A 103 6.40 -9.49 1.56
N LEU A 104 6.38 -8.29 0.97
CA LEU A 104 5.18 -7.43 0.91
C LEU A 104 4.41 -7.55 -0.42
N SER A 105 4.63 -8.61 -1.21
CA SER A 105 4.01 -8.77 -2.53
C SER A 105 2.47 -8.84 -2.51
N SER A 106 1.90 -9.31 -1.39
CA SER A 106 0.47 -9.38 -1.14
C SER A 106 -0.03 -8.29 -0.17
N GLY A 107 0.78 -7.26 0.09
CA GLY A 107 0.45 -6.20 1.03
C GLY A 107 -0.58 -5.21 0.49
N ASN A 108 -1.32 -4.59 1.41
CA ASN A 108 -2.21 -3.48 1.14
C ASN A 108 -1.40 -2.18 1.08
N ILE A 109 -1.64 -1.39 0.04
CA ILE A 109 -1.00 -0.08 -0.11
C ILE A 109 -1.72 0.97 0.73
N GLY A 110 -0.97 1.94 1.21
CA GLY A 110 -1.53 3.09 1.91
C GLY A 110 -0.63 4.30 1.91
N TYR A 111 -1.13 5.34 2.57
CA TYR A 111 -0.37 6.52 2.94
C TYR A 111 -0.44 6.75 4.44
N TYR A 112 0.55 7.48 4.95
CA TYR A 112 0.57 7.91 6.34
C TYR A 112 1.03 9.37 6.43
N GLU A 113 0.66 10.01 7.53
CA GLU A 113 1.24 11.28 7.94
C GLU A 113 1.63 11.24 9.41
N VAL A 114 2.67 12.00 9.75
CA VAL A 114 3.16 12.17 11.12
C VAL A 114 3.08 13.64 11.48
N ASN A 115 2.52 13.93 12.65
CA ASN A 115 2.48 15.27 13.23
C ASN A 115 2.97 15.19 14.69
N GLY A 116 4.24 15.58 14.91
CA GLY A 116 4.91 15.33 16.17
C GLY A 116 5.07 13.82 16.40
N LEU A 117 4.46 13.32 17.47
CA LEU A 117 4.42 11.88 17.79
C LEU A 117 3.13 11.20 17.31
N THR A 118 2.15 11.93 16.79
CA THR A 118 0.91 11.34 16.30
C THR A 118 1.11 10.84 14.87
N ILE A 119 0.67 9.62 14.61
CA ILE A 119 0.67 8.99 13.28
C ILE A 119 -0.76 8.66 12.86
N ILE A 120 -1.08 8.96 11.60
CA ILE A 120 -2.32 8.56 10.96
C ILE A 120 -1.97 7.73 9.74
N ILE A 121 -2.54 6.54 9.64
CA ILE A 121 -2.31 5.59 8.56
C ILE A 121 -3.64 5.35 7.86
N GLU A 122 -3.65 5.36 6.53
CA GLU A 122 -4.80 4.95 5.74
C GLU A 122 -4.36 3.95 4.68
N THR A 123 -4.99 2.77 4.70
CA THR A 123 -4.68 1.67 3.77
C THR A 123 -5.91 1.29 2.97
N PHE A 124 -5.66 0.80 1.76
CA PHE A 124 -6.69 0.34 0.85
C PHE A 124 -6.68 -1.17 0.82
N VAL A 125 -7.80 -1.78 1.23
CA VAL A 125 -7.96 -3.23 1.31
C VAL A 125 -8.87 -3.69 0.16
N PRO A 126 -8.32 -4.40 -0.84
CA PRO A 126 -9.12 -5.04 -1.87
C PRO A 126 -9.76 -6.30 -1.30
N ASP A 127 -11.07 -6.27 -1.04
CA ASP A 127 -11.82 -7.46 -0.62
C ASP A 127 -12.18 -8.35 -1.83
N SER A 128 -11.74 -9.61 -1.81
CA SER A 128 -11.94 -10.59 -2.88
C SER A 128 -13.22 -11.45 -2.74
N GLY A 129 -14.07 -11.21 -1.74
CA GLY A 129 -15.25 -12.05 -1.48
C GLY A 129 -16.52 -11.63 -2.23
N VAL A 130 -17.11 -10.49 -1.85
CA VAL A 130 -18.46 -10.04 -2.28
C VAL A 130 -18.58 -8.49 -2.35
N LEU A 131 -17.46 -7.79 -2.59
CA LEU A 131 -17.37 -6.36 -2.93
C LEU A 131 -17.72 -5.34 -1.84
N ASN A 132 -16.87 -5.22 -0.82
CA ASN A 132 -16.70 -3.93 -0.18
C ASN A 132 -15.21 -3.55 -0.19
N TRP A 133 -14.84 -2.74 -1.17
CA TRP A 133 -13.62 -1.94 -1.10
C TRP A 133 -13.67 -1.15 0.19
N SER A 134 -12.64 -1.31 1.02
CA SER A 134 -12.60 -0.63 2.31
C SER A 134 -11.29 0.13 2.44
N TYR A 135 -11.40 1.26 3.13
CA TYR A 135 -10.25 1.98 3.61
C TYR A 135 -10.16 1.72 5.10
N PHE A 136 -9.00 1.32 5.58
CA PHE A 136 -8.73 1.22 7.00
C PHE A 136 -7.94 2.43 7.42
N ARG A 137 -8.49 3.20 8.35
CA ARG A 137 -7.82 4.34 8.96
C ARG A 137 -7.45 3.99 10.39
N MET A 138 -6.17 4.10 10.69
CA MET A 138 -5.61 3.89 12.02
C MET A 138 -5.00 5.20 12.52
N GLU A 139 -5.23 5.52 13.79
CA GLU A 139 -4.58 6.63 14.48
C GLU A 139 -3.84 6.09 15.70
N GLY A 140 -2.62 6.57 15.90
CA GLY A 140 -1.75 6.13 16.98
C GLY A 140 -0.72 7.17 17.40
N THR A 141 0.07 6.79 18.39
CA THR A 141 1.21 7.56 18.90
C THR A 141 2.49 6.75 18.72
N ILE A 142 3.59 7.42 18.39
CA ILE A 142 4.93 6.84 18.30
C ILE A 142 5.62 7.03 19.66
N GLU A 143 6.00 5.92 20.28
CA GLU A 143 6.59 5.88 21.62
C GLU A 143 7.92 5.12 21.55
N GLY A 144 9.01 5.85 21.29
CA GLY A 144 10.31 5.24 21.00
C GLY A 144 10.25 4.41 19.72
N ASP A 145 10.48 3.11 19.84
CA ASP A 145 10.46 2.16 18.72
C ASP A 145 9.08 1.52 18.48
N GLU A 146 8.07 1.94 19.24
CA GLU A 146 6.72 1.38 19.20
C GLU A 146 5.71 2.35 18.58
N ILE A 147 4.68 1.78 17.94
CA ILE A 147 3.50 2.52 17.49
C ILE A 147 2.29 1.98 18.24
N VAL A 148 1.67 2.83 19.05
CA VAL A 148 0.50 2.49 19.86
C VAL A 148 -0.76 3.03 19.18
N PHE A 149 -1.53 2.15 18.54
CA PHE A 149 -2.80 2.51 17.92
C PHE A 149 -3.93 2.60 18.97
N TYR A 150 -4.60 3.73 19.04
CA TYR A 150 -5.74 3.95 19.94
C TYR A 150 -7.08 4.05 19.18
N ARG A 151 -7.03 4.17 17.84
CA ARG A 151 -8.22 4.22 16.99
C ARG A 151 -7.98 3.43 15.71
N SER A 152 -8.94 2.56 15.37
CA SER A 152 -8.96 1.84 14.10
C SER A 152 -10.39 1.81 13.57
N GLU A 153 -10.57 2.30 12.35
CA GLU A 153 -11.88 2.43 11.71
C GLU A 153 -11.83 1.91 10.28
N MET A 154 -12.76 1.02 9.96
CA MET A 154 -13.06 0.69 8.57
C MET A 154 -14.02 1.74 8.01
N ARG A 155 -13.53 2.54 7.06
CA ARG A 155 -14.34 3.52 6.32
C ARG A 155 -14.91 2.88 5.08
N LYS A 156 -16.23 2.96 4.96
CA LYS A 156 -16.98 2.63 3.75
C LYS A 156 -17.36 3.93 3.04
N GLU A 157 -16.43 4.57 2.35
CA GLU A 157 -16.78 5.70 1.47
C GLU A 157 -15.99 5.70 0.15
N ILE A 158 -16.57 5.99 -1.03
CA ILE A 158 -17.98 6.10 -1.52
C ILE A 158 -17.94 6.18 -3.08
N HIS A 159 -18.98 5.63 -3.71
CA HIS A 159 -19.77 6.02 -4.90
C HIS A 159 -19.16 6.49 -6.24
N GLU A 160 -19.85 5.93 -7.25
CA GLU A 160 -20.17 6.38 -8.62
C GLU A 160 -19.18 6.14 -9.77
N TYR A 161 -19.43 4.99 -10.41
CA TYR A 161 -19.62 4.81 -11.85
C TYR A 161 -19.95 6.08 -12.66
N ARG A 162 -19.17 6.31 -13.73
CA ARG A 162 -19.75 6.70 -15.03
C ARG A 162 -18.84 6.23 -16.15
N THR A 163 -19.16 5.08 -16.74
CA THR A 163 -18.67 4.73 -18.08
C THR A 163 -19.44 5.62 -19.04
N VAL A 164 -18.77 6.60 -19.66
CA VAL A 164 -19.31 7.33 -20.80
C VAL A 164 -18.84 6.58 -22.05
N TYR A 165 -19.80 6.04 -22.80
CA TYR A 165 -19.59 5.43 -24.12
C TYR A 165 -19.17 6.47 -25.15
#